data_AF-A0A087UZP8-F1
#
_entry.id   AF-A0A087UZP8-F1
#
_cell.length_a   1.000
_cell.length_b   1.000
_cell.length_c   1.000
_cell.angle_alpha   90.00
_cell.angle_beta   90.00
_cell.angle_gamma   90.00
#
_symmetry.space_group_name_H-M   'P 1'
#
loop_
_entity.id
_entity.type
_entity.pdbx_description
1 polymer ?
#
loop_
_entity_poly.entity_id
_entity_poly.type
_entity_poly.pdbx_seq_one_letter_code
_entity_poly.pdbx_strand_id
1 'polypeptide(L)'
;MNSASETMDQFCTSEFWNQTLFWDTTTPIFTPCFLKLALIWGPVAFFWIFVPAEIYYLIKNKEKKIPWSVLNIAKLIGVFLMMVLTLTDMIYQMIRFTKEDVRPIEYYTPFALFVTMTAVASVMIIHRKKGMISSPVLFLFWFLLTLGTAGGYYTAMQKTINEAFSYDKNYEYEAFSTIVFYFALSFIEFLFHCFADERREPSSIPPRESPEERSSFLSRITFWWFRPMAVLGYKKPLTADDMWELSEENQSEHLQAKFNKYWLPLIAKTSHASKEKVSMARLTSVETSKNGHTEITIAPGDHAADISKLSILKPIIKTFGCELFWAAVLKFGASTITFVNPLILDLLIAFVGSNEPYWKGFCYAISMFFAAMLESFLSGQYEYRIYIVAMRIRSCITSIVYKKALVLSNAAKKNYTVGEIVNLMSVDTQRVMDYVQMVNLLWSA
;
A
#
# COMPACT_ATOMS: atom_id res chain seq x y z
N MET A 1 8.10 -12.47 26.21
CA MET A 1 9.27 -11.85 25.55
C MET A 1 10.57 -12.57 25.89
N ASN A 2 10.74 -13.11 27.12
CA ASN A 2 12.00 -13.74 27.55
C ASN A 2 12.42 -15.00 26.77
N SER A 3 11.49 -15.91 26.44
CA SER A 3 11.84 -17.11 25.65
C SER A 3 12.27 -16.80 24.20
N ALA A 4 11.78 -15.70 23.62
CA ALA A 4 12.17 -15.28 22.28
C ALA A 4 13.51 -14.53 22.29
N SER A 5 13.80 -13.73 23.31
CA SER A 5 15.12 -13.11 23.47
C SER A 5 16.19 -14.18 23.73
N GLU A 6 15.93 -15.16 24.62
CA GLU A 6 16.88 -16.23 24.94
C GLU A 6 17.30 -17.07 23.73
N THR A 7 16.38 -17.36 22.80
CA THR A 7 16.68 -18.10 21.57
C THR A 7 17.48 -17.25 20.57
N MET A 8 17.19 -15.95 20.47
CA MET A 8 17.96 -15.01 19.64
C MET A 8 19.37 -14.78 20.22
N ASP A 9 19.48 -14.70 21.54
CA ASP A 9 20.76 -14.55 22.26
C ASP A 9 21.64 -15.79 22.10
N GLN A 10 21.05 -17.00 22.08
CA GLN A 10 21.77 -18.23 21.75
C GLN A 10 22.27 -18.24 20.30
N PHE A 11 21.47 -17.74 19.35
CA PHE A 11 21.84 -17.69 17.93
C PHE A 11 22.94 -16.66 17.64
N CYS A 12 22.94 -15.53 18.36
CA CYS A 12 23.94 -14.46 18.26
C CYS A 12 25.13 -14.61 19.21
N THR A 13 25.04 -15.51 20.20
CA THR A 13 25.99 -15.66 21.32
C THR A 13 26.28 -14.33 22.05
N SER A 14 25.34 -13.38 21.97
CA SER A 14 25.42 -12.02 22.52
C SER A 14 24.01 -11.48 22.74
N GLU A 15 23.87 -10.55 23.68
CA GLU A 15 22.57 -9.95 24.01
C GLU A 15 21.94 -9.25 22.80
N PHE A 16 20.68 -9.56 22.52
CA PHE A 16 19.89 -8.95 21.46
C PHE A 16 19.74 -7.45 21.68
N TRP A 17 19.38 -7.01 22.88
CA TRP A 17 19.22 -5.59 23.21
C TRP A 17 19.86 -5.27 24.55
N ASN A 18 20.72 -4.27 24.57
CA ASN A 18 21.39 -3.81 25.78
C ASN A 18 21.09 -2.32 26.03
N GLN A 19 20.33 -2.05 27.10
CA GLN A 19 19.86 -0.71 27.43
C GLN A 19 20.99 0.22 27.88
N THR A 20 22.00 -0.29 28.57
CA THR A 20 23.13 0.53 29.03
C THR A 20 24.06 0.91 27.88
N LEU A 21 24.18 0.06 26.85
CA LEU A 21 24.97 0.34 25.65
C LEU A 21 24.29 1.33 24.69
N PHE A 22 22.96 1.31 24.60
CA PHE A 22 22.21 2.15 23.67
C PHE A 22 21.67 3.43 24.31
N TRP A 23 21.05 3.33 25.49
CA TRP A 23 20.26 4.42 26.06
C TRP A 23 20.94 5.14 27.23
N ASP A 24 21.62 4.42 28.11
CA ASP A 24 22.24 5.00 29.33
C ASP A 24 23.71 5.43 29.11
N THR A 25 24.04 5.89 27.89
CA THR A 25 25.40 6.28 27.50
C THR A 25 25.42 7.63 26.79
N THR A 26 26.60 8.27 26.74
CA THR A 26 26.85 9.49 25.98
C THR A 26 27.01 9.24 24.49
N THR A 27 27.37 8.01 24.08
CA THR A 27 27.56 7.61 22.68
C THR A 27 26.77 6.34 22.40
N PRO A 28 25.53 6.43 21.88
CA PRO A 28 24.68 5.27 21.68
C PRO A 28 25.28 4.36 20.61
N ILE A 29 25.35 3.05 20.89
CA ILE A 29 25.81 2.04 19.93
C ILE A 29 24.84 0.87 19.92
N PHE A 30 24.56 0.32 18.74
CA PHE A 30 23.72 -0.87 18.61
C PHE A 30 24.52 -2.15 18.90
N THR A 31 23.87 -3.13 19.53
CA THR A 31 24.47 -4.46 19.68
C THR A 31 24.66 -5.12 18.30
N PRO A 32 25.71 -5.94 18.11
CA PRO A 32 25.92 -6.66 16.85
C PRO A 32 24.73 -7.55 16.47
N CYS A 33 24.06 -8.14 17.46
CA CYS A 33 22.89 -8.99 17.25
C CYS A 33 21.67 -8.20 16.76
N PHE A 34 21.38 -7.03 17.35
CA PHE A 34 20.29 -6.17 16.91
C PHE A 34 20.49 -5.69 15.46
N LEU A 35 21.71 -5.26 15.12
CA LEU A 35 22.07 -4.83 13.77
C LEU A 35 21.80 -5.94 12.73
N LYS A 36 22.15 -7.18 13.03
CA LYS A 36 21.98 -8.30 12.09
C LYS A 36 20.53 -8.79 12.06
N LEU A 37 19.91 -9.09 13.20
CA LEU A 37 18.57 -9.68 13.23
C LEU A 37 17.43 -8.67 12.97
N ALA A 38 17.47 -7.48 13.59
CA ALA A 38 16.39 -6.51 13.42
C ALA A 38 16.59 -5.68 12.13
N LEU A 39 17.78 -5.12 11.96
CA LEU A 39 18.04 -4.13 10.92
C LEU A 39 18.40 -4.71 9.55
N ILE A 40 18.94 -5.94 9.48
CA ILE A 40 19.26 -6.59 8.20
C ILE A 40 18.25 -7.70 7.88
N TRP A 41 17.99 -8.62 8.81
CA TRP A 41 17.02 -9.69 8.58
C TRP A 41 15.57 -9.20 8.57
N GLY A 42 15.25 -8.07 9.21
CA GLY A 42 13.93 -7.44 9.12
C GLY A 42 13.53 -7.09 7.68
N PRO A 43 14.32 -6.29 6.94
CA PRO A 43 14.10 -6.04 5.52
C PRO A 43 14.04 -7.31 4.67
N VAL A 44 14.91 -8.30 4.93
CA VAL A 44 14.90 -9.60 4.24
C VAL A 44 13.56 -10.32 4.46
N ALA A 45 13.11 -10.43 5.70
CA ALA A 45 11.85 -11.07 6.04
C ALA A 45 10.66 -10.33 5.39
N PHE A 46 10.66 -8.99 5.43
CA PHE A 46 9.67 -8.18 4.74
C PHE A 46 9.60 -8.53 3.26
N PHE A 47 10.74 -8.57 2.57
CA PHE A 47 10.78 -8.92 1.15
C PHE A 47 10.15 -10.30 0.89
N TRP A 48 10.59 -11.34 1.60
CA TRP A 48 10.11 -12.71 1.38
C TRP A 48 8.63 -12.92 1.74
N ILE A 49 8.08 -12.14 2.67
CA ILE A 49 6.65 -12.18 3.02
C ILE A 49 5.78 -11.53 1.94
N PHE A 50 6.20 -10.40 1.37
CA PHE A 50 5.36 -9.61 0.48
C PHE A 50 5.57 -9.92 -1.02
N VAL A 51 6.75 -10.40 -1.43
CA VAL A 51 7.02 -10.73 -2.84
C VAL A 51 6.06 -11.77 -3.44
N PRO A 52 5.60 -12.83 -2.73
CA PRO A 52 4.68 -13.81 -3.31
C PRO A 52 3.33 -13.18 -3.69
N ALA A 53 2.83 -12.24 -2.88
CA ALA A 53 1.58 -11.53 -3.16
C ALA A 53 1.71 -10.61 -4.39
N GLU A 54 2.85 -9.93 -4.54
CA GLU A 54 3.17 -9.10 -5.70
C GLU A 54 3.28 -9.94 -6.97
N ILE A 55 4.01 -11.07 -6.92
CA ILE A 55 4.12 -12.01 -8.05
C ILE A 55 2.74 -12.56 -8.43
N TYR A 56 1.89 -12.91 -7.47
CA TYR A 56 0.53 -13.38 -7.74
C TYR A 56 -0.30 -12.32 -8.48
N TYR A 57 -0.21 -11.05 -8.05
CA TYR A 57 -0.87 -9.93 -8.72
C TYR A 57 -0.36 -9.75 -10.17
N LEU A 58 0.95 -9.87 -10.39
CA LEU A 58 1.59 -9.77 -11.71
C LEU A 58 1.27 -10.92 -12.66
N ILE A 59 1.03 -12.12 -12.14
CA ILE A 59 0.64 -13.26 -12.97
C ILE A 59 -0.78 -13.06 -13.52
N LYS A 60 -1.66 -12.47 -12.71
CA LYS A 60 -3.08 -12.27 -13.03
C LYS A 60 -3.31 -11.15 -14.04
N ASN A 61 -2.51 -10.09 -13.99
CA ASN A 61 -2.61 -8.97 -14.91
C ASN A 61 -1.79 -9.22 -16.18
N LYS A 62 -2.43 -9.02 -17.34
CA LYS A 62 -1.77 -9.08 -18.65
C LYS A 62 -1.39 -7.66 -19.04
N GLU A 63 -0.13 -7.29 -18.90
CA GLU A 63 0.35 -5.99 -19.36
C GLU A 63 1.54 -6.11 -20.33
N LYS A 64 1.86 -4.99 -20.98
CA LYS A 64 2.89 -4.87 -22.02
C LYS A 64 4.29 -4.77 -21.39
N LYS A 65 5.29 -5.40 -22.03
CA LYS A 65 6.69 -5.42 -21.57
C LYS A 65 7.30 -4.00 -21.54
N ILE A 66 8.18 -3.76 -20.56
CA ILE A 66 8.99 -2.54 -20.46
C ILE A 66 10.30 -2.71 -21.28
N PRO A 67 10.69 -1.73 -22.12
CA PRO A 67 11.98 -1.74 -22.81
C PRO A 67 13.15 -1.63 -21.82
N TRP A 68 14.37 -1.92 -22.27
CA TRP A 68 15.56 -1.67 -21.43
C TRP A 68 15.81 -0.16 -21.34
N SER A 69 15.67 0.39 -20.13
CA SER A 69 16.05 1.77 -19.82
C SER A 69 17.40 1.81 -19.10
N VAL A 70 18.08 2.95 -19.16
CA VAL A 70 19.33 3.18 -18.41
C VAL A 70 19.12 2.96 -16.92
N LEU A 71 17.98 3.40 -16.37
CA LEU A 71 17.64 3.22 -14.96
C LEU A 71 17.48 1.74 -14.59
N ASN A 72 16.81 0.94 -15.42
CA ASN A 72 16.63 -0.49 -15.15
C ASN A 72 17.98 -1.24 -15.21
N ILE A 73 18.83 -0.90 -16.18
CA ILE A 73 20.19 -1.45 -16.26
C ILE A 73 21.00 -1.04 -15.02
N ALA A 74 20.94 0.23 -14.61
CA ALA A 74 21.65 0.73 -13.45
C ALA A 74 21.24 0.01 -12.15
N LYS A 75 19.94 -0.20 -11.93
CA LYS A 75 19.42 -0.98 -10.79
C LYS A 75 19.90 -2.44 -10.83
N LEU A 76 19.93 -3.09 -12.01
CA LEU A 76 20.45 -4.46 -12.10
C LEU A 76 21.96 -4.53 -11.84
N ILE A 77 22.71 -3.53 -12.29
CA ILE A 77 24.15 -3.43 -12.02
C ILE A 77 24.41 -3.25 -10.52
N GLY A 78 23.70 -2.35 -9.84
CA GLY A 78 23.91 -2.15 -8.41
C GLY A 78 23.51 -3.37 -7.56
N VAL A 79 22.43 -4.07 -7.92
CA VAL A 79 22.10 -5.37 -7.31
C VAL A 79 23.18 -6.42 -7.56
N PHE A 80 23.75 -6.47 -8.77
CA PHE A 80 24.86 -7.37 -9.08
C PHE A 80 26.12 -7.03 -8.27
N LEU A 81 26.47 -5.76 -8.14
CA LEU A 81 27.60 -5.32 -7.30
C LEU A 81 27.38 -5.69 -5.83
N MET A 82 26.16 -5.52 -5.32
CA MET A 82 25.79 -5.96 -3.96
C MET A 82 25.91 -7.48 -3.81
N MET A 83 25.51 -8.25 -4.82
CA MET A 83 25.67 -9.70 -4.82
C MET A 83 27.15 -10.09 -4.74
N VAL A 84 28.03 -9.43 -5.50
CA VAL A 84 29.49 -9.64 -5.44
C VAL A 84 30.02 -9.31 -4.03
N LEU A 85 29.62 -8.19 -3.42
CA LEU A 85 30.04 -7.85 -2.06
C LEU A 85 29.58 -8.88 -1.02
N THR A 86 28.34 -9.37 -1.12
CA THR A 86 27.83 -10.41 -0.20
C THR A 86 28.55 -11.74 -0.40
N LEU A 87 28.94 -12.06 -1.63
CA LEU A 87 29.73 -13.26 -1.94
C LEU A 87 31.15 -13.15 -1.36
N THR A 88 31.79 -11.97 -1.46
CA THR A 88 33.11 -11.75 -0.85
C THR A 88 33.04 -11.83 0.68
N ASP A 89 32.02 -11.26 1.31
CA ASP A 89 31.80 -11.39 2.76
C ASP A 89 31.56 -12.85 3.16
N MET A 90 30.75 -13.59 2.40
CA MET A 90 30.51 -15.01 2.65
C MET A 90 31.80 -15.85 2.56
N ILE A 91 32.63 -15.63 1.54
CA ILE A 91 33.91 -16.33 1.37
C ILE A 91 34.85 -15.99 2.55
N TYR A 92 34.91 -14.72 2.93
CA TYR A 92 35.71 -14.26 4.06
C TYR A 92 35.31 -14.97 5.37
N GLN A 93 34.01 -15.01 5.68
CA GLN A 93 33.51 -15.67 6.89
C GLN A 93 33.75 -17.19 6.86
N MET A 94 33.67 -17.84 5.70
CA MET A 94 34.00 -19.26 5.56
C MET A 94 35.50 -19.55 5.80
N ILE A 95 36.39 -18.70 5.29
CA ILE A 95 37.84 -18.82 5.56
C ILE A 95 38.09 -18.64 7.06
N ARG A 96 37.42 -17.68 7.70
CA ARG A 96 37.54 -17.41 9.12
C ARG A 96 37.00 -18.56 9.99
N PHE A 97 35.88 -19.17 9.60
CA PHE A 97 35.31 -20.35 10.27
C PHE A 97 36.28 -21.54 10.29
N THR A 98 37.20 -21.61 9.31
CA THR A 98 38.22 -22.67 9.27
C THR A 98 39.36 -22.42 10.27
N LYS A 99 39.55 -21.18 10.75
CA LYS A 99 40.64 -20.77 11.64
C LYS A 99 40.20 -20.56 13.08
N GLU A 100 38.99 -20.06 13.28
CA GLU A 100 38.43 -19.65 14.58
C GLU A 100 36.96 -20.10 14.68
N ASP A 101 36.46 -20.28 15.90
CA ASP A 101 35.02 -20.48 16.13
C ASP A 101 34.27 -19.18 15.80
N VAL A 102 33.69 -19.12 14.60
CA VAL A 102 32.89 -17.99 14.13
C VAL A 102 31.42 -18.20 14.51
N ARG A 103 30.77 -17.12 14.98
CA ARG A 103 29.37 -17.13 15.39
C ARG A 103 28.45 -17.51 14.23
N PRO A 104 27.39 -18.34 14.45
CA PRO A 104 26.44 -18.74 13.42
C PRO A 104 25.88 -17.61 12.56
N ILE A 105 25.50 -16.52 13.22
CA ILE A 105 24.92 -15.35 12.56
C ILE A 105 25.84 -14.67 11.55
N GLU A 106 27.16 -14.76 11.71
CA GLU A 106 28.14 -14.10 10.84
C GLU A 106 28.18 -14.75 9.45
N TYR A 107 27.97 -16.06 9.33
CA TYR A 107 27.94 -16.74 8.03
C TYR A 107 26.51 -16.91 7.46
N TYR A 108 25.48 -17.05 8.30
CA TYR A 108 24.10 -17.14 7.80
C TYR A 108 23.59 -15.82 7.20
N THR A 109 24.02 -14.67 7.72
CA THR A 109 23.59 -13.36 7.22
C THR A 109 24.01 -13.09 5.77
N PRO A 110 25.30 -13.18 5.37
CA PRO A 110 25.69 -12.96 3.99
C PRO A 110 25.06 -13.99 3.03
N PHE A 111 24.86 -15.24 3.47
CA PHE A 111 24.12 -16.23 2.70
C PHE A 111 22.66 -15.82 2.44
N ALA A 112 21.92 -15.42 3.48
CA ALA A 112 20.54 -14.96 3.34
C ALA A 112 20.44 -13.72 2.45
N LEU A 113 21.40 -12.79 2.56
CA LEU A 113 21.47 -11.61 1.70
C LEU A 113 21.76 -11.97 0.25
N PHE A 114 22.68 -12.89 -0.02
CA PHE A 114 22.99 -13.35 -1.38
C PHE A 114 21.76 -13.97 -2.06
N VAL A 115 21.05 -14.86 -1.34
CA VAL A 115 19.80 -15.47 -1.81
C VAL A 115 18.73 -14.39 -2.06
N THR A 116 18.63 -13.40 -1.18
CA THR A 116 17.68 -12.29 -1.32
C THR A 116 18.03 -11.40 -2.51
N MET A 117 19.30 -11.04 -2.73
CA MET A 117 19.72 -10.23 -3.89
C MET A 117 19.47 -10.96 -5.22
N THR A 118 19.65 -12.29 -5.23
CA THR A 118 19.31 -13.13 -6.39
C THR A 118 17.80 -13.11 -6.68
N ALA A 119 16.98 -13.20 -5.62
CA ALA A 119 15.53 -13.09 -5.74
C ALA A 119 15.09 -11.69 -6.19
N VAL A 120 15.68 -10.61 -5.65
CA VAL A 120 15.42 -9.22 -6.07
C VAL A 120 15.74 -9.03 -7.55
N ALA A 121 16.90 -9.49 -8.02
CA ALA A 121 17.27 -9.43 -9.44
C ALA A 121 16.26 -10.18 -10.32
N SER A 122 15.82 -11.37 -9.88
CA SER A 122 14.81 -12.17 -10.59
C SER A 122 13.46 -11.46 -10.67
N VAL A 123 13.02 -10.86 -9.56
CA VAL A 123 11.77 -10.10 -9.47
C VAL A 123 11.82 -8.86 -10.37
N MET A 124 12.93 -8.13 -10.41
CA MET A 124 13.10 -6.99 -11.33
C MET A 124 13.01 -7.41 -12.80
N ILE A 125 13.59 -8.56 -13.17
CA ILE A 125 13.46 -9.11 -14.53
C ILE A 125 11.99 -9.48 -14.82
N ILE A 126 11.26 -10.03 -13.84
CA ILE A 126 9.83 -10.33 -13.98
C ILE A 126 9.03 -9.03 -14.12
N HIS A 127 9.28 -8.01 -13.30
CA HIS A 127 8.62 -6.70 -13.37
C HIS A 127 8.75 -6.08 -14.75
N ARG A 128 9.97 -6.10 -15.30
CA ARG A 128 10.22 -5.65 -16.68
C ARG A 128 9.42 -6.46 -17.70
N LYS A 129 9.43 -7.79 -17.61
CA LYS A 129 8.67 -8.69 -18.52
C LYS A 129 7.16 -8.51 -18.40
N LYS A 130 6.67 -8.06 -17.24
CA LYS A 130 5.25 -7.92 -16.92
C LYS A 130 4.74 -6.47 -16.95
N GLY A 131 5.59 -5.48 -17.22
CA GLY A 131 5.14 -4.11 -17.42
C GLY A 131 4.98 -3.27 -16.16
N MET A 132 5.48 -3.72 -15.02
CA MET A 132 5.39 -3.00 -13.75
C MET A 132 6.47 -1.91 -13.65
N ILE A 133 6.03 -0.65 -13.61
CA ILE A 133 6.87 0.56 -13.64
C ILE A 133 7.59 0.83 -12.31
N SER A 134 6.90 0.59 -11.20
CA SER A 134 7.42 0.83 -9.85
C SER A 134 6.77 -0.16 -8.89
N SER A 135 7.61 -0.83 -8.10
CA SER A 135 7.17 -1.81 -7.11
C SER A 135 7.20 -1.20 -5.71
N PRO A 136 6.07 -1.22 -4.97
CA PRO A 136 6.04 -0.76 -3.59
C PRO A 136 6.88 -1.65 -2.67
N VAL A 137 6.94 -2.96 -2.94
CA VAL A 137 7.70 -3.92 -2.12
C VAL A 137 9.19 -3.67 -2.26
N LEU A 138 9.69 -3.52 -3.49
CA LEU A 138 11.11 -3.21 -3.71
C LEU A 138 11.49 -1.85 -3.13
N PHE A 139 10.66 -0.82 -3.33
CA PHE A 139 10.91 0.50 -2.75
C PHE A 139 11.04 0.42 -1.21
N LEU A 140 10.08 -0.22 -0.53
CA LEU A 140 10.10 -0.36 0.92
C LEU A 140 11.25 -1.24 1.40
N PHE A 141 11.59 -2.32 0.67
CA PHE A 141 12.74 -3.16 0.96
C PHE A 141 14.04 -2.34 0.96
N TRP A 142 14.30 -1.57 -0.11
CA TRP A 142 15.51 -0.75 -0.20
C TRP A 142 15.54 0.37 0.83
N PHE A 143 14.39 0.99 1.11
CA PHE A 143 14.28 1.99 2.17
C PHE A 143 14.64 1.41 3.54
N LEU A 144 14.02 0.29 3.93
CA LEU A 144 14.27 -0.37 5.21
C LEU A 144 15.70 -0.92 5.30
N LEU A 145 16.23 -1.49 4.22
CA LEU A 145 17.60 -1.98 4.16
C LEU A 145 18.59 -0.82 4.34
N THR A 146 18.36 0.31 3.69
CA THR A 146 19.20 1.52 3.82
C THR A 146 19.21 2.07 5.24
N LEU A 147 18.05 2.09 5.91
CA LEU A 147 17.98 2.48 7.33
C LEU A 147 18.77 1.50 8.21
N GLY A 148 18.68 0.20 7.93
CA GLY A 148 19.41 -0.81 8.67
C GLY A 148 20.92 -0.75 8.48
N THR A 149 21.38 -0.57 7.24
CA THR A 149 22.80 -0.43 6.91
C THR A 149 23.37 0.89 7.41
N ALA A 150 22.58 1.97 7.49
CA ALA A 150 22.97 3.22 8.14
C ALA A 150 23.29 3.02 9.63
N GLY A 151 22.48 2.24 10.35
CA GLY A 151 22.76 1.89 11.76
C GLY A 151 24.06 1.09 11.93
N GLY A 152 24.33 0.17 11.00
CA GLY A 152 25.58 -0.57 10.93
C GLY A 152 26.79 0.32 10.65
N TYR A 153 26.68 1.23 9.66
CA TYR A 153 27.71 2.20 9.33
C TYR A 153 28.02 3.15 10.50
N TYR A 154 27.00 3.70 11.14
CA TYR A 154 27.16 4.57 12.32
C TYR A 154 27.87 3.83 13.47
N THR A 155 27.47 2.60 13.77
CA THR A 155 28.11 1.78 14.81
C THR A 155 29.57 1.50 14.47
N ALA A 156 29.87 1.14 13.22
CA ALA A 156 31.23 0.88 12.78
C ALA A 156 32.10 2.14 12.86
N MET A 157 31.56 3.29 12.45
CA MET A 157 32.23 4.58 12.56
C MET A 157 32.54 4.94 14.03
N GLN A 158 31.57 4.76 14.93
CA GLN A 158 31.76 5.08 16.34
C GLN A 158 32.84 4.21 16.99
N LYS A 159 32.93 2.93 16.64
CA LYS A 159 33.99 2.03 17.12
C LYS A 159 35.39 2.44 16.65
N THR A 160 35.50 2.98 15.43
CA THR A 160 36.78 3.45 14.90
C THR A 160 37.22 4.80 15.47
N ILE A 161 36.27 5.70 15.74
CA ILE A 161 36.56 7.05 16.25
C ILE A 161 36.82 7.05 17.76
N ASN A 162 36.06 6.26 18.52
CA ASN A 162 36.16 6.28 19.98
C ASN A 162 37.21 5.28 20.47
N GLU A 163 38.29 5.82 21.04
CA GLU A 163 39.35 5.04 21.71
C GLU A 163 38.84 4.18 22.89
N ALA A 164 37.66 4.47 23.40
CA ALA A 164 37.01 3.70 24.46
C ALA A 164 36.58 2.28 24.01
N PHE A 165 36.48 2.01 22.70
CA PHE A 165 36.16 0.70 22.17
C PHE A 165 37.41 0.01 21.65
N SER A 166 37.64 -1.24 22.07
CA SER A 166 38.76 -2.05 21.57
C SER A 166 38.56 -2.34 20.09
N TYR A 167 39.42 -1.76 19.24
CA TYR A 167 39.40 -1.91 17.78
C TYR A 167 40.56 -2.81 17.34
N ASP A 168 40.26 -4.03 16.90
CA ASP A 168 41.28 -4.89 16.28
C ASP A 168 41.55 -4.45 14.84
N LYS A 169 42.70 -3.81 14.64
CA LYS A 169 43.06 -3.11 13.40
C LYS A 169 43.11 -4.02 12.16
N ASN A 170 43.37 -5.31 12.30
CA ASN A 170 43.53 -6.21 11.14
C ASN A 170 42.20 -6.77 10.65
N TYR A 171 41.33 -7.20 11.56
CA TYR A 171 40.04 -7.82 11.21
C TYR A 171 38.92 -6.78 11.05
N GLU A 172 38.94 -5.71 11.84
CA GLU A 172 37.87 -4.71 11.80
C GLU A 172 38.00 -3.73 10.64
N TYR A 173 39.17 -3.62 9.98
CA TYR A 173 39.34 -2.74 8.81
C TYR A 173 38.63 -3.31 7.56
N GLU A 174 38.78 -4.61 7.30
CA GLU A 174 38.10 -5.28 6.18
C GLU A 174 36.58 -5.33 6.39
N ALA A 175 36.14 -5.60 7.61
CA ALA A 175 34.73 -5.55 7.99
C ALA A 175 34.16 -4.13 7.85
N PHE A 176 34.89 -3.10 8.29
CA PHE A 176 34.50 -1.70 8.14
C PHE A 176 34.33 -1.32 6.65
N SER A 177 35.33 -1.61 5.82
CA SER A 177 35.29 -1.33 4.37
C SER A 177 34.05 -1.95 3.71
N THR A 178 33.75 -3.21 4.02
CA THR A 178 32.58 -3.92 3.49
C THR A 178 31.26 -3.25 3.90
N ILE A 179 31.13 -2.84 5.17
CA ILE A 179 29.94 -2.13 5.68
C ILE A 179 29.75 -0.79 4.95
N VAL A 180 30.83 -0.04 4.72
CA VAL A 180 30.77 1.27 4.03
C VAL A 180 30.27 1.11 2.60
N PHE A 181 30.83 0.18 1.83
CA PHE A 181 30.39 -0.07 0.45
C PHE A 181 28.96 -0.59 0.39
N TYR A 182 28.58 -1.46 1.34
CA TYR A 182 27.22 -1.99 1.41
C TYR A 182 26.19 -0.89 1.72
N PHE A 183 26.50 0.02 2.65
CA PHE A 183 25.66 1.20 2.91
C PHE A 183 25.54 2.10 1.67
N ALA A 184 26.67 2.46 1.06
CA ALA A 184 26.69 3.34 -0.12
C ALA A 184 25.87 2.78 -1.29
N LEU A 185 26.04 1.49 -1.62
CA LEU A 185 25.28 0.84 -2.69
C LEU A 185 23.80 0.69 -2.33
N SER A 186 23.47 0.34 -1.08
CA SER A 186 22.07 0.26 -0.63
C SER A 186 21.34 1.61 -0.76
N PHE A 187 22.03 2.70 -0.42
CA PHE A 187 21.51 4.06 -0.56
C PHE A 187 21.31 4.45 -2.03
N ILE A 188 22.27 4.12 -2.92
CA ILE A 188 22.15 4.36 -4.36
C ILE A 188 20.95 3.59 -4.94
N GLU A 189 20.78 2.32 -4.57
CA GLU A 189 19.64 1.51 -5.02
C GLU A 189 18.31 2.07 -4.53
N PHE A 190 18.25 2.51 -3.26
CA PHE A 190 17.08 3.21 -2.75
C PHE A 190 16.74 4.45 -3.60
N LEU A 191 17.73 5.29 -3.90
CA LEU A 191 17.53 6.46 -4.76
C LEU A 191 17.04 6.08 -6.17
N PHE A 192 17.57 5.01 -6.78
CA PHE A 192 17.08 4.56 -8.07
C PHE A 192 15.62 4.06 -8.02
N HIS A 193 15.19 3.45 -6.91
CA HIS A 193 13.81 3.00 -6.72
C HIS A 193 12.84 4.14 -6.39
N CYS A 194 13.32 5.36 -6.07
CA CYS A 194 12.48 6.56 -6.01
C CYS A 194 11.96 6.99 -7.38
N PHE A 195 12.60 6.56 -8.47
CA PHE A 195 12.25 6.91 -9.85
C PHE A 195 11.56 5.75 -10.58
N ALA A 196 10.60 6.10 -11.45
CA ALA A 196 9.82 5.14 -12.22
C ALA A 196 10.58 4.69 -13.47
N ASP A 197 10.42 3.42 -13.83
CA ASP A 197 10.93 2.91 -15.09
C ASP A 197 10.02 3.31 -16.26
N GLU A 198 10.61 3.69 -17.39
CA GLU A 198 9.85 4.19 -18.53
C GLU A 198 9.17 3.06 -19.32
N ARG A 199 7.83 3.12 -19.44
CA ARG A 199 6.99 2.04 -19.98
C ARG A 199 6.99 1.93 -21.50
N ARG A 200 7.19 3.06 -22.19
CA ARG A 200 6.94 3.22 -23.62
C ARG A 200 7.96 4.17 -24.22
N GLU A 201 8.28 3.98 -25.50
CA GLU A 201 8.98 5.02 -26.24
C GLU A 201 8.11 6.30 -26.25
N PRO A 202 8.70 7.50 -26.08
CA PRO A 202 7.96 8.76 -25.95
C PRO A 202 6.93 9.01 -27.07
N SER A 203 7.15 8.46 -28.26
CA SER A 203 6.29 8.56 -29.44
C SER A 203 4.98 7.76 -29.35
N SER A 204 4.87 6.80 -28.42
CA SER A 204 3.74 5.86 -28.31
C SER A 204 2.80 6.14 -27.13
N ILE A 205 2.99 7.28 -26.46
CA ILE A 205 2.19 7.72 -25.32
C ILE A 205 0.96 8.49 -25.83
N PRO A 206 -0.28 8.09 -25.49
CA PRO A 206 -1.48 8.84 -25.78
C PRO A 206 -1.35 10.29 -25.26
N PRO A 207 -1.79 11.29 -26.04
CA PRO A 207 -1.56 12.69 -25.72
C PRO A 207 -2.17 13.15 -24.39
N ARG A 208 -3.18 12.43 -23.85
CA ARG A 208 -3.93 12.81 -22.64
C ARG A 208 -3.86 11.79 -21.49
N GLU A 209 -2.90 10.86 -21.52
CA GLU A 209 -2.72 9.87 -20.44
C GLU A 209 -2.26 10.54 -19.12
N SER A 210 -2.94 10.19 -18.02
CA SER A 210 -2.62 10.70 -16.68
C SER A 210 -1.18 10.34 -16.25
N PRO A 211 -0.37 11.31 -15.79
CA PRO A 211 0.95 11.03 -15.24
C PRO A 211 0.96 10.15 -14.00
N GLU A 212 -0.17 9.97 -13.31
CA GLU A 212 -0.29 9.05 -12.18
C GLU A 212 0.08 7.62 -12.59
N GLU A 213 -0.33 7.16 -13.77
CA GLU A 213 -0.13 5.77 -14.21
C GLU A 213 1.34 5.42 -14.49
N ARG A 214 2.14 6.42 -14.84
CA ARG A 214 3.59 6.30 -15.09
C ARG A 214 4.46 6.76 -13.91
N SER A 215 3.84 7.16 -12.80
CA SER A 215 4.55 7.72 -11.66
C SER A 215 5.25 6.63 -10.85
N SER A 216 6.36 6.99 -10.18
CA SER A 216 7.00 6.11 -9.22
C SER A 216 6.12 5.95 -7.99
N PHE A 217 6.34 4.89 -7.20
CA PHE A 217 5.66 4.72 -5.93
C PHE A 217 5.80 5.96 -5.04
N LEU A 218 7.02 6.53 -4.94
CA LEU A 218 7.26 7.77 -4.19
C LEU A 218 6.45 8.95 -4.73
N SER A 219 6.45 9.15 -6.05
CA SER A 219 5.66 10.22 -6.70
C SER A 219 4.16 10.05 -6.47
N ARG A 220 3.68 8.80 -6.42
CA ARG A 220 2.27 8.48 -6.15
C ARG A 220 1.87 8.78 -4.71
N ILE A 221 2.72 8.45 -3.73
CA ILE A 221 2.43 8.73 -2.31
C ILE A 221 2.60 10.21 -1.94
N THR A 222 3.45 10.94 -2.65
CA THR A 222 3.69 12.38 -2.44
C THR A 222 2.85 13.28 -3.35
N PHE A 223 2.03 12.70 -4.23
CA PHE A 223 1.25 13.41 -5.25
C PHE A 223 2.09 14.26 -6.20
N TRP A 224 3.38 13.95 -6.36
CA TRP A 224 4.29 14.73 -7.20
C TRP A 224 3.89 14.72 -8.68
N TRP A 225 3.21 13.66 -9.14
CA TRP A 225 2.68 13.54 -10.50
C TRP A 225 1.66 14.63 -10.88
N PHE A 226 1.02 15.30 -9.91
CA PHE A 226 0.07 16.39 -10.14
C PHE A 226 0.76 17.73 -10.47
N ARG A 227 2.04 17.89 -10.10
CA ARG A 227 2.83 19.12 -10.33
C ARG A 227 2.68 19.74 -11.73
N PRO A 228 2.79 19.01 -12.87
CA PRO A 228 2.64 19.61 -14.19
C PRO A 228 1.27 20.28 -14.40
N MET A 229 0.19 19.72 -13.85
CA MET A 229 -1.15 20.31 -13.95
C MET A 229 -1.26 21.56 -13.09
N ALA A 230 -0.74 21.54 -11.86
CA ALA A 230 -0.72 22.72 -10.98
C ALA A 230 0.03 23.90 -11.63
N VAL A 231 1.19 23.62 -12.23
CA VAL A 231 1.97 24.65 -12.95
C VAL A 231 1.24 25.15 -14.19
N LEU A 232 0.54 24.28 -14.93
CA LEU A 232 -0.27 24.70 -16.07
C LEU A 232 -1.42 25.62 -15.64
N GLY A 233 -2.11 25.27 -14.54
CA GLY A 233 -3.19 26.07 -13.97
C GLY A 233 -2.74 27.43 -13.42
N TYR A 234 -1.49 27.53 -12.96
CA TYR A 234 -0.88 28.81 -12.62
C TYR A 234 -0.59 29.67 -13.87
N LYS A 235 -0.20 29.04 -14.98
CA LYS A 235 0.13 29.74 -16.23
C LYS A 235 -1.11 30.16 -17.03
N LYS A 236 -2.16 29.36 -17.01
CA LYS A 236 -3.43 29.65 -17.70
C LYS A 236 -4.63 29.01 -16.97
N PRO A 237 -5.82 29.61 -17.06
CA PRO A 237 -7.06 28.95 -16.66
C PRO A 237 -7.21 27.62 -17.42
N LEU A 238 -7.45 26.54 -16.67
CA LEU A 238 -7.57 25.20 -17.25
C LEU A 238 -8.90 25.05 -18.00
N THR A 239 -8.84 24.47 -19.20
CA THR A 239 -10.03 24.08 -19.96
C THR A 239 -10.23 22.57 -19.94
N ALA A 240 -11.37 22.08 -20.42
CA ALA A 240 -11.65 20.64 -20.51
C ALA A 240 -10.63 19.88 -21.36
N ASP A 241 -9.97 20.55 -22.32
CA ASP A 241 -8.95 19.94 -23.18
C ASP A 241 -7.59 19.74 -22.50
N ASP A 242 -7.32 20.50 -21.43
CA ASP A 242 -6.09 20.38 -20.64
C ASP A 242 -6.16 19.22 -19.63
N MET A 243 -7.34 18.67 -19.39
CA MET A 243 -7.56 17.59 -18.43
C MET A 243 -7.09 16.25 -18.98
N TRP A 244 -6.48 15.44 -18.11
CA TRP A 244 -6.14 14.05 -18.43
C TRP A 244 -7.38 13.18 -18.57
N GLU A 245 -7.26 12.16 -19.41
CA GLU A 245 -8.25 11.10 -19.50
C GLU A 245 -8.21 10.23 -18.23
N LEU A 246 -9.40 9.75 -17.85
CA LEU A 246 -9.54 8.85 -16.72
C LEU A 246 -8.96 7.48 -17.06
N SER A 247 -8.23 6.91 -16.10
CA SER A 247 -7.75 5.53 -16.16
C SER A 247 -8.89 4.55 -16.40
N GLU A 248 -8.61 3.44 -17.08
CA GLU A 248 -9.63 2.41 -17.39
C GLU A 248 -10.37 1.92 -16.14
N GLU A 249 -9.67 1.81 -15.00
CA GLU A 249 -10.25 1.41 -13.71
C GLU A 249 -11.30 2.40 -13.16
N ASN A 250 -11.18 3.68 -13.52
CA ASN A 250 -12.04 4.75 -13.06
C ASN A 250 -13.17 5.09 -14.05
N GLN A 251 -13.18 4.46 -15.22
CA GLN A 251 -14.24 4.68 -16.21
C GLN A 251 -15.56 4.02 -15.78
N SER A 252 -16.68 4.71 -16.04
CA SER A 252 -18.01 4.26 -15.62
C SER A 252 -18.39 2.89 -16.19
N GLU A 253 -17.90 2.55 -17.39
CA GLU A 253 -18.14 1.23 -18.00
C GLU A 253 -17.51 0.11 -17.18
N HIS A 254 -16.24 0.25 -16.82
CA HIS A 254 -15.52 -0.71 -16.00
C HIS A 254 -16.14 -0.84 -14.60
N LEU A 255 -16.43 0.30 -13.96
CA LEU A 255 -17.07 0.34 -12.64
C LEU A 255 -18.45 -0.34 -12.67
N GLN A 256 -19.24 -0.08 -13.71
CA GLN A 256 -20.55 -0.70 -13.87
C GLN A 256 -20.44 -2.20 -14.10
N ALA A 257 -19.46 -2.68 -14.87
CA ALA A 257 -19.22 -4.10 -15.08
C ALA A 257 -18.86 -4.81 -13.76
N LYS A 258 -17.97 -4.20 -12.95
CA LYS A 258 -17.57 -4.71 -11.63
C LYS A 258 -18.76 -4.77 -10.66
N PHE A 259 -19.65 -3.77 -10.70
CA PHE A 259 -20.88 -3.76 -9.89
C PHE A 259 -21.91 -4.79 -10.37
N ASN A 260 -22.14 -4.87 -11.68
CA ASN A 260 -23.12 -5.77 -12.28
C ASN A 260 -22.84 -7.25 -11.98
N LYS A 261 -21.57 -7.62 -11.75
CA LYS A 261 -21.17 -8.95 -11.27
C LYS A 261 -21.90 -9.37 -9.99
N TYR A 262 -22.22 -8.43 -9.10
CA TYR A 262 -22.94 -8.71 -7.85
C TYR A 262 -24.41 -8.31 -7.90
N TRP A 263 -24.75 -7.29 -8.69
CA TRP A 263 -26.11 -6.77 -8.79
C TRP A 263 -27.05 -7.62 -9.65
N LEU A 264 -26.61 -8.05 -10.84
CA LEU A 264 -27.46 -8.81 -11.77
C LEU A 264 -27.89 -10.17 -11.18
N PRO A 265 -27.00 -10.96 -10.53
CA PRO A 265 -27.43 -12.20 -9.89
C PRO A 265 -28.42 -11.98 -8.75
N LEU A 266 -28.31 -10.85 -8.03
CA LEU A 266 -29.24 -10.50 -6.95
C LEU A 266 -30.64 -10.21 -7.50
N ILE A 267 -30.74 -9.43 -8.59
CA ILE A 267 -32.02 -9.19 -9.28
C ILE A 267 -32.59 -10.49 -9.82
N ALA A 268 -31.76 -11.30 -10.49
CA ALA A 268 -32.20 -12.57 -11.06
C ALA A 268 -32.79 -13.49 -9.97
N LYS A 269 -32.06 -13.68 -8.86
CA LYS A 269 -32.51 -14.51 -7.73
C LYS A 269 -33.85 -14.04 -7.17
N THR A 270 -34.03 -12.73 -6.97
CA THR A 270 -35.31 -12.18 -6.49
C THR A 270 -36.42 -12.36 -7.52
N SER A 271 -36.12 -12.14 -8.80
CA SER A 271 -37.11 -12.31 -9.87
C SER A 271 -37.57 -13.77 -9.98
N HIS A 272 -36.67 -14.74 -9.81
CA HIS A 272 -36.99 -16.17 -9.79
C HIS A 272 -37.78 -16.56 -8.55
N ALA A 273 -37.35 -16.15 -7.35
CA ALA A 273 -38.09 -16.41 -6.10
C ALA A 273 -39.49 -15.80 -6.14
N SER A 274 -39.65 -14.62 -6.74
CA SER A 274 -40.95 -13.98 -6.90
C SER A 274 -41.81 -14.73 -7.94
N LYS A 275 -41.24 -15.18 -9.07
CA LYS A 275 -41.93 -16.04 -10.05
C LYS A 275 -42.39 -17.38 -9.45
N GLU A 276 -41.55 -18.01 -8.63
CA GLU A 276 -41.89 -19.26 -7.92
C GLU A 276 -43.01 -19.06 -6.89
N LYS A 277 -43.00 -17.94 -6.15
CA LYS A 277 -44.12 -17.58 -5.25
C LYS A 277 -45.42 -17.41 -6.03
N VAL A 278 -45.38 -16.76 -7.19
CA VAL A 278 -46.56 -16.58 -8.05
C VAL A 278 -47.03 -17.92 -8.64
N SER A 279 -46.11 -18.80 -9.07
CA SER A 279 -46.50 -20.14 -9.54
C SER A 279 -47.05 -21.02 -8.42
N MET A 280 -46.47 -20.97 -7.20
CA MET A 280 -47.01 -21.67 -6.03
C MET A 280 -48.37 -21.12 -5.62
N ALA A 281 -48.56 -19.80 -5.60
CA ALA A 281 -49.86 -19.20 -5.33
C ALA A 281 -50.93 -19.66 -6.35
N ARG A 282 -50.58 -19.76 -7.64
CA ARG A 282 -51.45 -20.34 -8.68
C ARG A 282 -51.75 -21.83 -8.46
N LEU A 283 -50.78 -22.61 -7.99
CA LEU A 283 -50.94 -24.04 -7.67
C LEU A 283 -51.80 -24.24 -6.42
N THR A 284 -51.75 -23.32 -5.45
CA THR A 284 -52.49 -23.39 -4.18
C THR A 284 -53.94 -22.87 -4.33
N SER A 285 -54.24 -22.08 -5.36
CA SER A 285 -55.58 -21.49 -5.60
C SER A 285 -56.55 -22.40 -6.36
N VAL A 286 -56.34 -23.72 -6.42
CA VAL A 286 -57.24 -24.66 -7.14
C VAL A 286 -58.36 -25.24 -6.25
N GLU A 287 -58.42 -24.94 -4.96
CA GLU A 287 -59.50 -25.43 -4.09
C GLU A 287 -60.25 -24.30 -3.36
N THR A 288 -61.05 -23.51 -4.09
CA THR A 288 -62.39 -23.11 -3.62
C THR A 288 -63.20 -22.51 -4.78
N SER A 289 -63.88 -23.37 -5.53
CA SER A 289 -64.96 -22.95 -6.44
C SER A 289 -66.29 -23.01 -5.71
N LYS A 290 -66.82 -21.84 -5.34
CA LYS A 290 -68.27 -21.59 -5.28
C LYS A 290 -68.55 -20.23 -5.90
N ASN A 291 -69.33 -20.26 -6.98
CA ASN A 291 -69.93 -19.14 -7.72
C ASN A 291 -69.02 -18.38 -8.72
N GLY A 292 -68.76 -19.01 -9.86
CA GLY A 292 -69.15 -18.46 -11.17
C GLY A 292 -68.33 -17.35 -11.84
N HIS A 293 -67.45 -16.62 -11.17
CA HIS A 293 -66.52 -15.68 -11.83
C HIS A 293 -65.17 -15.64 -11.12
N THR A 294 -64.20 -16.39 -11.64
CA THR A 294 -62.78 -16.26 -11.25
C THR A 294 -62.10 -15.31 -12.22
N GLU A 295 -62.14 -14.02 -11.92
CA GLU A 295 -61.22 -13.06 -12.52
C GLU A 295 -59.92 -13.08 -11.70
N ILE A 296 -58.96 -13.92 -12.12
CA ILE A 296 -57.65 -13.97 -11.48
C ILE A 296 -56.85 -12.74 -11.96
N THR A 297 -57.02 -11.62 -11.28
CA THR A 297 -56.06 -10.50 -11.36
C THR A 297 -54.90 -10.79 -10.41
N ILE A 298 -53.91 -11.58 -10.85
CA ILE A 298 -52.59 -11.50 -10.21
C ILE A 298 -52.07 -10.11 -10.53
N ALA A 299 -52.11 -9.22 -9.56
CA ALA A 299 -51.65 -7.85 -9.72
C ALA A 299 -50.18 -7.87 -10.19
N PRO A 300 -49.84 -7.23 -11.33
CA PRO A 300 -48.46 -6.99 -11.75
C PRO A 300 -47.63 -6.22 -10.69
N GLY A 301 -48.28 -5.71 -9.63
CA GLY A 301 -47.69 -4.93 -8.54
C GLY A 301 -46.83 -5.74 -7.57
N ASP A 302 -47.12 -7.01 -7.30
CA ASP A 302 -46.39 -7.77 -6.27
C ASP A 302 -44.92 -8.06 -6.67
N HIS A 303 -44.68 -8.31 -7.96
CA HIS A 303 -43.32 -8.46 -8.49
C HIS A 303 -42.50 -7.17 -8.40
N ALA A 304 -43.12 -6.01 -8.65
CA ALA A 304 -42.46 -4.72 -8.55
C ALA A 304 -42.17 -4.35 -7.09
N ALA A 305 -43.07 -4.71 -6.16
CA ALA A 305 -42.92 -4.50 -4.73
C ALA A 305 -41.77 -5.33 -4.14
N ASP A 306 -41.62 -6.60 -4.55
CA ASP A 306 -40.50 -7.45 -4.09
C ASP A 306 -39.14 -6.93 -4.58
N ILE A 307 -39.06 -6.41 -5.82
CA ILE A 307 -37.83 -5.81 -6.35
C ILE A 307 -37.51 -4.47 -5.66
N SER A 308 -38.54 -3.70 -5.27
CA SER A 308 -38.34 -2.42 -4.56
C SER A 308 -37.69 -2.58 -3.18
N LYS A 309 -37.75 -3.78 -2.58
CA LYS A 309 -37.12 -4.11 -1.29
C LYS A 309 -35.63 -4.46 -1.42
N LEU A 310 -35.07 -4.50 -2.63
CA LEU A 310 -33.65 -4.84 -2.82
C LEU A 310 -32.75 -3.68 -2.38
N SER A 311 -31.94 -3.93 -1.36
CA SER A 311 -30.90 -2.99 -0.95
C SER A 311 -29.71 -3.00 -1.91
N ILE A 312 -29.41 -1.83 -2.47
CA ILE A 312 -28.24 -1.58 -3.33
C ILE A 312 -26.93 -1.59 -2.50
N LEU A 313 -27.03 -1.39 -1.17
CA LEU A 313 -25.89 -1.27 -0.27
C LEU A 313 -25.01 -2.52 -0.26
N LYS A 314 -25.61 -3.72 -0.21
CA LYS A 314 -24.86 -4.98 -0.16
C LYS A 314 -24.00 -5.22 -1.42
N PRO A 315 -24.53 -5.04 -2.64
CA PRO A 315 -23.71 -5.00 -3.87
C PRO A 315 -22.59 -3.97 -3.82
N ILE A 316 -22.86 -2.73 -3.39
CA ILE A 316 -21.85 -1.66 -3.28
C ILE A 316 -20.71 -2.10 -2.35
N ILE A 317 -21.03 -2.60 -1.15
CA ILE A 317 -20.04 -3.08 -0.19
C ILE A 317 -19.25 -4.27 -0.75
N LYS A 318 -19.87 -5.18 -1.51
CA LYS A 318 -19.11 -6.27 -2.15
C LYS A 318 -18.19 -5.79 -3.26
N THR A 319 -18.58 -4.75 -4.00
CA THR A 319 -17.79 -4.19 -5.10
C THR A 319 -16.61 -3.35 -4.61
N PHE A 320 -16.82 -2.50 -3.61
CA PHE A 320 -15.85 -1.51 -3.13
C PHE A 320 -15.30 -1.80 -1.73
N GLY A 321 -15.78 -2.83 -1.05
CA GLY A 321 -15.45 -3.11 0.36
C GLY A 321 -13.98 -3.38 0.64
N CYS A 322 -13.25 -4.01 -0.30
CA CYS A 322 -11.80 -4.19 -0.15
C CYS A 322 -11.06 -2.84 -0.17
N GLU A 323 -11.46 -1.92 -1.04
CA GLU A 323 -10.87 -0.59 -1.13
C GLU A 323 -11.23 0.25 0.11
N LEU A 324 -12.47 0.15 0.60
CA LEU A 324 -12.90 0.78 1.85
C LEU A 324 -12.16 0.22 3.07
N PHE A 325 -11.91 -1.09 3.11
CA PHE A 325 -11.16 -1.72 4.19
C PHE A 325 -9.72 -1.21 4.24
N TRP A 326 -9.02 -1.14 3.11
CA TRP A 326 -7.67 -0.59 3.06
C TRP A 326 -7.63 0.90 3.43
N ALA A 327 -8.64 1.68 3.02
CA ALA A 327 -8.76 3.08 3.46
C ALA A 327 -8.97 3.17 4.99
N ALA A 328 -9.77 2.28 5.58
CA ALA A 328 -9.97 2.24 7.03
C ALA A 328 -8.69 1.87 7.79
N VAL A 329 -7.89 0.92 7.28
CA VAL A 329 -6.57 0.58 7.86
C VAL A 329 -5.63 1.78 7.84
N LEU A 330 -5.58 2.55 6.74
CA LEU A 330 -4.78 3.77 6.67
C LEU A 330 -5.26 4.82 7.68
N LYS A 331 -6.58 5.01 7.83
CA LYS A 331 -7.13 5.94 8.81
C LYS A 331 -6.77 5.55 10.24
N PHE A 332 -6.87 4.26 10.57
CA PHE A 332 -6.51 3.75 11.89
C PHE A 332 -5.03 4.01 12.20
N GLY A 333 -4.15 3.77 11.22
CA GLY A 333 -2.73 4.11 11.33
C GLY A 333 -2.49 5.59 11.57
N ALA A 334 -3.12 6.47 10.79
CA ALA A 334 -3.01 7.92 10.96
C ALA A 334 -3.45 8.36 12.36
N SER A 335 -4.65 7.93 12.80
CA SER A 335 -5.20 8.26 14.12
C SER A 335 -4.29 7.78 15.26
N THR A 336 -3.64 6.62 15.11
CA THR A 336 -2.71 6.11 16.13
C THR A 336 -1.47 7.01 16.24
N ILE A 337 -0.91 7.44 15.12
CA ILE A 337 0.29 8.30 15.10
C ILE A 337 0.00 9.70 15.66
N THR A 338 -1.23 10.20 15.52
CA THR A 338 -1.63 11.49 16.12
C THR A 338 -1.38 11.52 17.64
N PHE A 339 -1.52 10.38 18.34
CA PHE A 339 -1.25 10.29 19.78
C PHE A 339 0.23 10.15 20.14
N VAL A 340 1.09 9.80 19.19
CA VAL A 340 2.55 9.66 19.44
C VAL A 340 3.19 11.02 19.74
N ASN A 341 2.75 12.08 19.07
CA ASN A 341 3.33 13.41 19.24
C ASN A 341 3.20 13.97 20.67
N PRO A 342 2.02 13.97 21.32
CA PRO A 342 1.88 14.37 22.72
C PRO A 342 2.75 13.56 23.69
N LEU A 343 2.89 12.24 23.46
CA LEU A 343 3.71 11.37 24.31
C LEU A 343 5.21 11.71 24.22
N ILE A 344 5.71 11.98 23.01
CA ILE A 344 7.11 12.40 22.84
C ILE A 344 7.33 13.80 23.40
N LEU A 345 6.34 14.70 23.29
CA LEU A 345 6.43 16.03 23.88
C LEU A 345 6.59 15.98 25.40
N ASP A 346 5.88 15.09 26.09
CA ASP A 346 6.03 14.88 27.53
C ASP A 346 7.46 14.43 27.89
N LEU A 347 8.02 13.47 27.14
CA LEU A 347 9.40 13.03 27.30
C LEU A 347 10.41 14.15 27.03
N LEU A 348 10.14 15.01 26.04
CA LEU A 348 11.00 16.14 25.72
C LEU A 348 10.96 17.20 26.83
N ILE A 349 9.79 17.49 27.40
CA ILE A 349 9.65 18.41 28.54
C ILE A 349 10.39 17.85 29.77
N ALA A 350 10.27 16.55 30.04
CA ALA A 350 11.00 15.88 31.10
C ALA A 350 12.52 15.94 30.88
N PHE A 351 12.98 15.76 29.63
CA PHE A 351 14.39 15.87 29.26
C PHE A 351 14.96 17.27 29.50
N VAL A 352 14.21 18.33 29.21
CA VAL A 352 14.66 19.71 29.45
C VAL A 352 14.93 19.98 30.94
N GLY A 353 14.25 19.26 31.84
CA GLY A 353 14.47 19.33 33.28
C GLY A 353 15.56 18.40 33.83
N SER A 354 16.18 17.53 33.01
CA SER A 354 17.15 16.53 33.45
C SER A 354 18.56 16.80 32.91
N ASN A 355 19.58 16.23 33.58
CA ASN A 355 20.99 16.33 33.15
C ASN A 355 21.37 15.17 32.20
N GLU A 356 20.48 14.83 31.27
CA GLU A 356 20.71 13.75 30.31
C GLU A 356 21.52 14.21 29.08
N PRO A 357 22.18 13.27 28.36
CA PRO A 357 22.96 13.61 27.18
C PRO A 357 22.13 14.29 26.06
N TYR A 358 22.71 15.32 25.42
CA TYR A 358 22.03 16.11 24.38
C TYR A 358 21.46 15.29 23.21
N TRP A 359 22.10 14.17 22.86
CA TRP A 359 21.65 13.32 21.75
C TRP A 359 20.21 12.80 21.96
N LYS A 360 19.79 12.56 23.21
CA LYS A 360 18.42 12.13 23.54
C LYS A 360 17.38 13.20 23.19
N GLY A 361 17.66 14.45 23.53
CA GLY A 361 16.83 15.60 23.17
C GLY A 361 16.70 15.74 21.64
N PHE A 362 17.80 15.61 20.90
CA PHE A 362 17.76 15.60 19.43
C PHE A 362 16.94 14.42 18.89
N CYS A 363 17.08 13.22 19.46
CA CYS A 363 16.27 12.07 19.09
C CYS A 363 14.77 12.34 19.28
N TYR A 364 14.34 12.87 20.43
CA TYR A 364 12.94 13.22 20.65
C TYR A 364 12.42 14.25 19.64
N ALA A 365 13.17 15.34 19.41
CA ALA A 365 12.79 16.38 18.45
C ALA A 365 12.68 15.83 17.01
N ILE A 366 13.65 15.02 16.58
CA ILE A 366 13.64 14.38 15.26
C ILE A 366 12.47 13.39 15.15
N SER A 367 12.23 12.57 16.18
CA SER A 367 11.10 11.65 16.22
C SER A 367 9.74 12.36 16.13
N MET A 368 9.57 13.52 16.78
CA MET A 368 8.35 14.34 16.63
C MET A 368 8.17 14.82 15.19
N PHE A 369 9.23 15.29 14.53
CA PHE A 369 9.17 15.72 13.14
C PHE A 369 8.72 14.57 12.22
N PHE A 370 9.33 13.39 12.34
CA PHE A 370 8.99 12.24 11.52
C PHE A 370 7.60 11.68 11.84
N ALA A 371 7.17 11.69 13.11
CA ALA A 371 5.83 11.28 13.51
C ALA A 371 4.76 12.21 12.91
N ALA A 372 4.94 13.54 13.02
CA ALA A 372 4.05 14.52 12.39
C ALA A 372 4.00 14.36 10.86
N MET A 373 5.16 14.19 10.23
CA MET A 373 5.24 14.00 8.78
C MET A 373 4.53 12.71 8.32
N LEU A 374 4.74 11.60 9.04
CA LEU A 374 4.09 10.32 8.73
C LEU A 374 2.58 10.38 8.94
N GLU A 375 2.11 11.05 10.00
CA GLU A 375 0.69 11.33 10.22
C GLU A 375 0.09 12.08 9.02
N SER A 376 0.73 13.16 8.58
CA SER A 376 0.26 13.97 7.46
C SER A 376 0.23 13.17 6.15
N PHE A 377 1.23 12.32 5.90
CA PHE A 377 1.24 11.43 4.74
C PHE A 377 0.11 10.39 4.79
N LEU A 378 -0.10 9.71 5.93
CA LEU A 378 -1.16 8.72 6.06
C LEU A 378 -2.55 9.35 5.95
N SER A 379 -2.74 10.53 6.56
CA SER A 379 -4.00 11.28 6.50
C SER A 379 -4.31 11.72 5.07
N GLY A 380 -3.34 12.32 4.37
CA GLY A 380 -3.51 12.71 2.97
C GLY A 380 -3.77 11.53 2.02
N GLN A 381 -3.09 10.39 2.24
CA GLN A 381 -3.35 9.17 1.47
C GLN A 381 -4.75 8.61 1.77
N TYR A 382 -5.18 8.61 3.03
CA TYR A 382 -6.52 8.21 3.41
C TYR A 382 -7.57 9.07 2.70
N GLU A 383 -7.45 10.40 2.77
CA GLU A 383 -8.37 11.34 2.13
C GLU A 383 -8.46 11.08 0.63
N TYR A 384 -7.33 11.02 -0.07
CA TYR A 384 -7.31 10.73 -1.50
C TYR A 384 -8.01 9.42 -1.85
N ARG A 385 -7.75 8.35 -1.10
CA ARG A 385 -8.35 7.03 -1.35
C ARG A 385 -9.85 7.02 -1.10
N ILE A 386 -10.32 7.60 0.01
CA ILE A 386 -11.76 7.64 0.31
C ILE A 386 -12.51 8.53 -0.69
N TYR A 387 -11.92 9.64 -1.14
CA TYR A 387 -12.50 10.48 -2.20
C TYR A 387 -12.66 9.72 -3.52
N ILE A 388 -11.64 8.98 -3.96
CA ILE A 388 -11.73 8.16 -5.18
C ILE A 388 -12.82 7.10 -5.05
N VAL A 389 -12.85 6.35 -3.94
CA VAL A 389 -13.86 5.30 -3.76
C VAL A 389 -15.27 5.90 -3.73
N ALA A 390 -15.46 7.02 -3.04
CA ALA A 390 -16.75 7.72 -2.98
C ALA A 390 -17.19 8.22 -4.37
N MET A 391 -16.26 8.76 -5.17
CA MET A 391 -16.51 9.15 -6.57
C MET A 391 -16.87 7.95 -7.46
N ARG A 392 -16.18 6.81 -7.31
CA ARG A 392 -16.50 5.57 -8.02
C ARG A 392 -17.90 5.07 -7.69
N ILE A 393 -18.29 5.10 -6.41
CA ILE A 393 -19.65 4.76 -5.94
C ILE A 393 -20.67 5.70 -6.58
N ARG A 394 -20.42 7.02 -6.54
CA ARG A 394 -21.30 8.04 -7.14
C ARG A 394 -21.50 7.80 -8.64
N SER A 395 -20.42 7.58 -9.39
CA SER A 395 -20.50 7.30 -10.83
C SER A 395 -21.33 6.04 -11.11
N CYS A 396 -21.15 4.99 -10.32
CA CYS A 396 -21.90 3.75 -10.47
C CYS A 396 -23.41 3.95 -10.18
N ILE A 397 -23.76 4.60 -9.07
CA ILE A 397 -25.16 4.88 -8.73
C ILE A 397 -25.82 5.75 -9.81
N THR A 398 -25.14 6.78 -10.28
CA THR A 398 -25.63 7.67 -11.34
C THR A 398 -25.91 6.87 -12.63
N SER A 399 -24.98 6.01 -13.05
CA SER A 399 -25.15 5.12 -14.21
C SER A 399 -26.33 4.15 -14.03
N ILE A 400 -26.54 3.61 -12.83
CA ILE A 400 -27.67 2.71 -12.53
C ILE A 400 -29.00 3.46 -12.66
N VAL A 401 -29.13 4.63 -12.03
CA VAL A 401 -30.34 5.45 -12.08
C VAL A 401 -30.64 5.85 -13.52
N TYR A 402 -29.62 6.30 -14.27
CA TYR A 402 -29.75 6.67 -15.67
C TYR A 402 -30.26 5.50 -16.53
N LYS A 403 -29.61 4.33 -16.43
CA LYS A 403 -30.05 3.11 -17.17
C LYS A 403 -31.47 2.70 -16.80
N LYS A 404 -31.85 2.81 -15.51
CA LYS A 404 -33.20 2.47 -15.07
C LYS A 404 -34.24 3.47 -15.59
N ALA A 405 -33.91 4.75 -15.65
CA ALA A 405 -34.80 5.79 -16.18
C ALA A 405 -35.13 5.57 -17.67
N LEU A 406 -34.16 5.08 -18.46
CA LEU A 406 -34.36 4.77 -19.89
C LEU A 406 -35.34 3.61 -20.15
N VAL A 407 -35.48 2.68 -19.21
CA VAL A 407 -36.32 1.47 -19.34
C VAL A 407 -37.58 1.56 -18.47
N LEU A 408 -37.91 2.75 -17.96
CA LEU A 408 -39.08 2.94 -17.09
C LEU A 408 -40.38 2.90 -17.89
N SER A 409 -41.38 2.15 -17.40
CA SER A 409 -42.70 2.06 -18.04
C SER A 409 -43.47 3.39 -17.94
N ASN A 410 -44.40 3.65 -18.86
CA ASN A 410 -45.21 4.87 -18.85
C ASN A 410 -46.06 5.01 -17.56
N ALA A 411 -46.49 3.91 -16.96
CA ALA A 411 -47.18 3.91 -15.67
C ALA A 411 -46.25 4.34 -14.52
N ALA A 412 -45.01 3.83 -14.50
CA ALA A 412 -44.02 4.22 -13.49
C ALA A 412 -43.50 5.67 -13.68
N LYS A 413 -43.45 6.17 -14.93
CA LYS A 413 -43.16 7.59 -15.23
C LYS A 413 -44.23 8.57 -14.73
N LYS A 414 -45.46 8.11 -14.46
CA LYS A 414 -46.47 8.95 -13.79
C LYS A 414 -46.19 9.12 -12.29
N ASN A 415 -45.51 8.14 -11.68
CA ASN A 415 -45.19 8.16 -10.24
C ASN A 415 -43.84 8.82 -9.93
N TYR A 416 -42.94 8.92 -10.92
CA TYR A 416 -41.64 9.57 -10.79
C TYR A 416 -41.49 10.61 -11.90
N THR A 417 -41.50 11.87 -11.51
CA THR A 417 -41.29 13.00 -12.43
C THR A 417 -39.85 13.02 -12.94
N VAL A 418 -39.63 13.65 -14.09
CA VAL A 418 -38.28 13.85 -14.64
C VAL A 418 -37.40 14.64 -13.65
N GLY A 419 -37.97 15.62 -12.95
CA GLY A 419 -37.27 16.41 -11.93
C GLY A 419 -36.79 15.57 -10.75
N GLU A 420 -37.63 14.66 -10.24
CA GLU A 420 -37.24 13.74 -9.16
C GLU A 420 -36.12 12.79 -9.58
N ILE A 421 -36.15 12.28 -10.82
CA ILE A 421 -35.08 11.42 -11.35
C ILE A 421 -33.76 12.19 -11.47
N VAL A 422 -33.80 13.44 -11.94
CA VAL A 422 -32.61 14.31 -12.01
C VAL A 422 -32.08 14.65 -10.63
N ASN A 423 -32.97 14.92 -9.66
CA ASN A 423 -32.58 15.14 -8.27
C ASN A 423 -31.89 13.90 -7.67
N LEU A 424 -32.42 12.70 -7.94
CA LEU A 424 -31.82 11.44 -7.52
C LEU A 424 -30.42 11.24 -8.12
N MET A 425 -30.20 11.60 -9.39
CA MET A 425 -28.90 11.49 -10.05
C MET A 425 -27.87 12.52 -9.57
N SER A 426 -28.30 13.65 -8.99
CA SER A 426 -27.42 14.77 -8.63
C SER A 426 -27.26 14.94 -7.13
N VAL A 427 -28.33 15.25 -6.42
CA VAL A 427 -28.33 15.59 -4.99
C VAL A 427 -28.19 14.35 -4.11
N ASP A 428 -28.97 13.30 -4.38
CA ASP A 428 -28.95 12.11 -3.54
C ASP A 428 -27.65 11.31 -3.72
N THR A 429 -27.12 11.23 -4.95
CA THR A 429 -25.82 10.60 -5.20
C THR A 429 -24.67 11.38 -4.56
N GLN A 430 -24.75 12.72 -4.50
CA GLN A 430 -23.79 13.55 -3.77
C GLN A 430 -23.84 13.26 -2.28
N ARG A 431 -25.03 13.21 -1.68
CA ARG A 431 -25.18 12.86 -0.26
C ARG A 431 -24.56 11.50 0.07
N VAL A 432 -24.75 10.50 -0.79
CA VAL A 432 -24.12 9.17 -0.60
C VAL A 432 -22.60 9.27 -0.61
N MET A 433 -22.01 10.06 -1.51
CA MET A 433 -20.56 10.31 -1.55
C MET A 433 -20.09 10.93 -0.22
N ASP A 434 -20.79 11.96 0.27
CA ASP A 434 -20.44 12.65 1.51
C ASP A 434 -20.54 11.69 2.73
N TYR A 435 -21.58 10.85 2.77
CA TYR A 435 -21.71 9.83 3.82
C TYR A 435 -20.56 8.83 3.82
N VAL A 436 -20.15 8.33 2.64
CA VAL A 436 -19.01 7.39 2.55
C VAL A 436 -17.73 7.98 3.15
N GLN A 437 -17.53 9.29 2.99
CA GLN A 437 -16.39 10.00 3.58
C GLN A 437 -16.52 10.13 5.10
N MET A 438 -17.74 10.32 5.61
CA MET A 438 -18.02 10.43 7.04
C MET A 438 -18.02 9.10 7.80
N VAL A 439 -18.27 7.96 7.13
CA VAL A 439 -18.33 6.65 7.82
C VAL A 439 -17.07 6.37 8.64
N ASN A 440 -15.91 6.74 8.10
CA ASN A 440 -14.64 6.47 8.77
C ASN A 440 -14.32 7.48 9.87
N LEU A 441 -14.98 8.64 9.91
CA LEU A 441 -14.89 9.57 11.04
C LEU A 441 -15.62 9.04 12.27
N LEU A 442 -16.73 8.31 12.09
CA LEU A 442 -17.56 7.82 13.20
C LEU A 442 -16.84 6.89 14.19
N TRP A 443 -15.87 6.09 13.73
CA TRP A 443 -15.12 5.18 14.58
C TRP A 443 -13.70 5.66 14.88
N SER A 444 -13.20 6.66 14.14
CA SER A 444 -11.82 7.15 14.29
C SER A 444 -11.70 8.46 15.06
N ALA A 445 -12.81 9.17 15.26
CA ALA A 445 -12.94 10.24 16.25
C ALA A 445 -13.08 9.63 17.65
#